data_AF-A0A7Y9E4K4-F1
#
_entry.id   AF-A0A7Y9E4K4-F1
#
_cell.length_a   1.000
_cell.length_b   1.000
_cell.length_c   1.000
_cell.angle_alpha   90.00
_cell.angle_beta   90.00
_cell.angle_gamma   90.00
#
_symmetry.space_group_name_H-M   'P 1'
#
loop_
_entity.id
_entity.type
_entity.pdbx_description
1 polymer ?
#
loop_
_entity_poly.entity_id
_entity_poly.type
_entity_poly.pdbx_seq_one_letter_code
_entity_poly.pdbx_strand_id
1 'polypeptide(L)'
;MSLEIRQVGPGEAEAVRAVVLPAFEARQRLDPPAAALSESLTELAAMLANGAGGLVARFEGQDVGALVLDPVGSTMYLRRFGVLPTAQGHGIAKALIDAAVDASHGFDDLTVVAREELPKTIRFWERQGFREIRRFSPNVELRRPLRTFLFDAPDAATMREIGEALAGQLVAGDLLVLSGELGAGKTTFTQGIGAGLQVRGDITSPTFVIAREHPSLVGGPALVHVDAYRLGGIEELDDLDLDTSLDDCVTVVEWGEGVAEGLAESRLEVRIIRALADEEPDSELDPRRVLMTPIGPRWYEMEELSLQRAPLAEKLNENLLLDFRRCEEDDLADLDPSLPLPLALLAAEHEGGVVMVHHAWRDEWELPGGRIGDDETAREAAIREFREETGVEPGAVEFVGVGTVQVGHERRIELVAVYRAALGGPVEFAPGEEFDGVRAWHADTGLPGLPGLSAIDAHLAVLAVEPLPDEERVAAAE
;
A
#
# COMPACT_ATOMS: atom_id res chain seq x y z
N MET A 1 12.06 -25.91 -2.24
CA MET A 1 13.07 -25.19 -3.07
C MET A 1 13.59 -24.05 -2.22
N SER A 2 14.90 -23.82 -2.10
CA SER A 2 15.42 -22.75 -1.24
C SER A 2 15.75 -21.51 -2.07
N LEU A 3 15.12 -20.39 -1.70
CA LEU A 3 15.42 -19.05 -2.18
C LEU A 3 15.87 -18.21 -0.98
N GLU A 4 17.02 -17.57 -1.09
CA GLU A 4 17.57 -16.70 -0.06
C GLU A 4 17.92 -15.35 -0.69
N ILE A 5 17.50 -14.25 -0.08
CA ILE A 5 17.94 -12.91 -0.46
C ILE A 5 18.94 -12.42 0.57
N ARG A 6 20.09 -11.91 0.10
CA ARG A 6 21.14 -11.35 0.97
C ARG A 6 21.51 -9.94 0.53
N GLN A 7 21.74 -9.07 1.50
CA GLN A 7 22.33 -7.76 1.26
C GLN A 7 23.83 -7.89 1.01
N VAL A 8 24.35 -7.11 0.06
CA VAL A 8 25.75 -7.15 -0.36
C VAL A 8 26.38 -5.76 -0.36
N GLY A 9 27.66 -5.71 0.03
CA GLY A 9 28.45 -4.49 0.05
C GLY A 9 29.44 -4.38 -1.13
N PRO A 10 30.26 -3.32 -1.17
CA PRO A 10 31.23 -3.10 -2.25
C PRO A 10 32.29 -4.21 -2.40
N GLY A 11 32.60 -4.93 -1.32
CA GLY A 11 33.50 -6.08 -1.35
C GLY A 11 32.98 -7.28 -2.15
N GLU A 12 31.69 -7.26 -2.52
CA GLU A 12 31.01 -8.35 -3.22
C GLU A 12 30.53 -7.95 -4.62
N ALA A 13 31.12 -6.89 -5.19
CA ALA A 13 30.82 -6.42 -6.54
C ALA A 13 30.97 -7.52 -7.61
N GLU A 14 31.88 -8.48 -7.40
CA GLU A 14 32.04 -9.64 -8.29
C GLU A 14 30.79 -10.54 -8.31
N ALA A 15 30.16 -10.78 -7.16
CA ALA A 15 28.95 -11.59 -7.08
C ALA A 15 27.79 -10.91 -7.81
N VAL A 16 27.62 -9.60 -7.63
CA VAL A 16 26.61 -8.82 -8.37
C VAL A 16 26.89 -8.86 -9.87
N ARG A 17 28.13 -8.61 -10.29
CA ARG A 17 28.50 -8.60 -11.72
C ARG A 17 28.31 -9.96 -12.38
N ALA A 18 28.62 -11.06 -11.67
CA ALA A 18 28.46 -12.43 -12.16
C ALA A 18 27.02 -12.77 -12.52
N VAL A 19 26.04 -12.09 -11.92
CA VAL A 19 24.62 -12.21 -12.26
C VAL A 19 24.19 -11.17 -13.29
N VAL A 20 24.51 -9.90 -13.04
CA VAL A 20 24.02 -8.76 -13.83
C VAL A 20 24.51 -8.83 -15.27
N LEU A 21 25.81 -9.10 -15.50
CA LEU A 21 26.36 -9.08 -16.85
C LEU A 21 25.70 -10.15 -17.75
N PRO A 22 25.65 -11.45 -17.38
CA PRO A 22 24.95 -12.45 -18.18
C PRO A 22 23.44 -12.17 -18.34
N ALA A 23 22.78 -11.66 -17.29
CA ALA A 23 21.36 -11.33 -17.33
C ALA A 23 21.05 -10.18 -18.32
N PHE A 24 22.00 -9.25 -18.53
CA PHE A 24 21.87 -8.16 -19.51
C PHE A 24 22.32 -8.60 -20.91
N GLU A 25 23.35 -9.44 -21.03
CA GLU A 25 23.80 -10.01 -22.33
C GLU A 25 22.72 -10.87 -22.99
N ALA A 26 21.90 -11.56 -22.19
CA ALA A 26 20.78 -12.37 -22.69
C ALA A 26 19.59 -11.54 -23.22
N ARG A 27 19.57 -10.21 -23.00
CA ARG A 27 18.49 -9.33 -23.48
C ARG A 27 18.67 -9.01 -24.96
N GLN A 28 17.61 -8.49 -25.59
CA GLN A 28 17.76 -7.91 -26.92
C GLN A 28 18.80 -6.79 -26.91
N ARG A 29 19.53 -6.63 -28.03
CA ARG A 29 20.48 -5.52 -28.19
C ARG A 29 19.72 -4.19 -28.24
N LEU A 30 20.26 -3.20 -27.55
CA LEU A 30 19.68 -1.87 -27.41
C LEU A 30 20.67 -0.82 -27.94
N ASP A 31 20.16 0.33 -28.38
CA ASP A 31 20.94 1.48 -28.81
C ASP A 31 20.48 2.74 -28.05
N PRO A 32 21.33 3.40 -27.24
CA PRO A 32 22.67 2.98 -26.87
C PRO A 32 22.64 1.67 -26.06
N PRO A 33 23.75 0.90 -26.00
CA PRO A 33 23.84 -0.30 -25.15
C PRO A 33 23.59 0.03 -23.68
N ALA A 34 23.06 -0.94 -22.93
CA ALA A 34 22.88 -0.79 -21.49
C ALA A 34 24.25 -0.61 -20.79
N ALA A 35 24.36 0.39 -19.92
CA ALA A 35 25.60 0.70 -19.19
C ALA A 35 26.18 -0.50 -18.42
N ALA A 36 25.30 -1.41 -17.95
CA ALA A 36 25.67 -2.65 -17.28
C ALA A 36 26.59 -3.56 -18.12
N LEU A 37 26.60 -3.44 -19.45
CA LEU A 37 27.42 -4.26 -20.35
C LEU A 37 28.87 -3.78 -20.45
N SER A 38 29.14 -2.52 -20.12
CA SER A 38 30.48 -1.90 -20.23
C SER A 38 31.06 -1.50 -18.88
N GLU A 39 30.28 -1.57 -17.81
CA GLU A 39 30.67 -1.21 -16.45
C GLU A 39 31.78 -2.14 -15.91
N SER A 40 32.81 -1.52 -15.34
CA SER A 40 33.91 -2.21 -14.67
C SER A 40 33.53 -2.63 -13.24
N LEU A 41 34.26 -3.62 -12.69
CA LEU A 41 34.10 -4.02 -11.29
C LEU A 41 34.34 -2.86 -10.31
N THR A 42 35.22 -1.92 -10.67
CA THR A 42 35.52 -0.75 -9.83
C THR A 42 34.36 0.22 -9.80
N GLU A 43 33.72 0.48 -10.95
CA GLU A 43 32.53 1.33 -11.01
C GLU A 43 31.35 0.70 -10.26
N LEU A 44 31.13 -0.61 -10.42
CA LEU A 44 30.09 -1.32 -9.68
C LEU A 44 30.35 -1.32 -8.17
N ALA A 45 31.59 -1.56 -7.73
CA ALA A 45 31.97 -1.47 -6.33
C ALA A 45 31.77 -0.05 -5.78
N ALA A 46 32.08 0.98 -6.55
CA ALA A 46 31.83 2.36 -6.17
C ALA A 46 30.33 2.66 -6.04
N MET A 47 29.49 2.15 -6.94
CA MET A 47 28.03 2.30 -6.85
C MET A 47 27.46 1.60 -5.60
N LEU A 48 27.92 0.38 -5.30
CA LEU A 48 27.56 -0.33 -4.05
C LEU A 48 28.03 0.40 -2.79
N ALA A 49 29.19 1.07 -2.84
CA ALA A 49 29.73 1.83 -1.70
C ALA A 49 29.03 3.16 -1.47
N ASN A 50 28.69 3.87 -2.56
CA ASN A 50 28.05 5.18 -2.51
C ASN A 50 26.54 5.08 -2.28
N GLY A 51 25.94 3.95 -2.65
CA GLY A 51 24.52 3.68 -2.40
C GLY A 51 24.27 2.90 -1.12
N ALA A 52 23.11 2.25 -1.04
CA ALA A 52 22.70 1.42 0.10
C ALA A 52 23.11 -0.06 -0.08
N GLY A 53 24.19 -0.31 -0.82
CA GLY A 53 24.64 -1.64 -1.23
C GLY A 53 23.80 -2.24 -2.36
N GLY A 54 23.63 -3.55 -2.35
CA GLY A 54 22.80 -4.27 -3.31
C GLY A 54 22.15 -5.50 -2.68
N LEU A 55 21.36 -6.20 -3.48
CA LEU A 55 20.75 -7.48 -3.10
C LEU A 55 21.17 -8.55 -4.09
N VAL A 56 21.42 -9.75 -3.58
CA VAL A 56 21.66 -10.95 -4.39
C VAL A 56 20.67 -12.03 -3.96
N ALA A 57 19.99 -12.61 -4.95
CA ALA A 57 19.12 -13.76 -4.78
C ALA A 57 19.87 -15.05 -5.09
N ARG A 58 19.89 -15.95 -4.12
CA ARG A 58 20.45 -17.30 -4.24
C ARG A 58 19.33 -18.32 -4.34
N PHE A 59 19.29 -19.07 -5.44
CA PHE A 59 18.33 -20.13 -5.68
C PHE A 59 19.09 -21.44 -5.86
N GLU A 60 18.72 -22.47 -5.08
CA GLU A 60 19.39 -23.77 -5.12
C GLU A 60 20.92 -23.70 -4.95
N GLY A 61 21.37 -22.77 -4.10
CA GLY A 61 22.80 -22.57 -3.80
C GLY A 61 23.57 -21.74 -4.84
N GLN A 62 22.93 -21.25 -5.89
CA GLN A 62 23.55 -20.41 -6.92
C GLN A 62 23.02 -18.98 -6.89
N ASP A 63 23.91 -17.99 -7.02
CA ASP A 63 23.51 -16.59 -7.17
C ASP A 63 22.91 -16.41 -8.58
N VAL A 64 21.61 -16.09 -8.64
CA VAL A 64 20.82 -16.08 -9.88
C VAL A 64 20.08 -14.77 -10.14
N GLY A 65 19.96 -13.91 -9.13
CA GLY A 65 19.32 -12.60 -9.25
C GLY A 65 20.14 -11.55 -8.51
N ALA A 66 20.16 -10.31 -9.01
CA ALA A 66 20.83 -9.22 -8.34
C ALA A 66 20.22 -7.86 -8.69
N LEU A 67 20.34 -6.91 -7.77
CA LEU A 67 20.10 -5.48 -7.99
C LEU A 67 21.02 -4.64 -7.10
N VAL A 68 21.10 -3.36 -7.41
CA VAL A 68 21.83 -2.34 -6.65
C VAL A 68 20.82 -1.32 -6.13
N LEU A 69 20.95 -0.96 -4.85
CA LEU A 69 20.12 0.01 -4.15
C LEU A 69 20.84 1.37 -4.18
N ASP A 70 20.31 2.33 -4.94
CA ASP A 70 20.90 3.65 -5.13
C ASP A 70 20.00 4.76 -4.58
N PRO A 71 20.20 5.21 -3.33
CA PRO A 71 19.44 6.28 -2.73
C PRO A 71 19.78 7.64 -3.38
N VAL A 72 18.76 8.35 -3.84
CA VAL A 72 18.87 9.71 -4.38
C VAL A 72 17.75 10.55 -3.76
N GLY A 73 18.10 11.46 -2.85
CA GLY A 73 17.08 12.12 -2.01
C GLY A 73 16.35 11.07 -1.16
N SER A 74 15.01 11.08 -1.20
CA SER A 74 14.17 10.06 -0.57
C SER A 74 13.63 9.01 -1.54
N THR A 75 14.17 8.94 -2.77
CA THR A 75 13.95 7.82 -3.69
C THR A 75 15.02 6.75 -3.53
N MET A 76 14.61 5.50 -3.50
CA MET A 76 15.51 4.37 -3.74
C MET A 76 15.45 3.95 -5.22
N TYR A 77 16.51 4.20 -5.97
CA TYR A 77 16.61 3.69 -7.34
C TYR A 77 17.03 2.23 -7.35
N LEU A 78 16.24 1.38 -8.04
CA LEU A 78 16.59 0.00 -8.31
C LEU A 78 17.45 -0.07 -9.58
N ARG A 79 18.77 -0.14 -9.38
CA ARG A 79 19.74 -0.21 -10.48
C ARG A 79 20.19 -1.64 -10.73
N ARG A 80 20.66 -1.89 -11.97
CA ARG A 80 21.27 -3.17 -12.37
C ARG A 80 20.40 -4.39 -12.09
N PHE A 81 19.08 -4.23 -12.05
CA PHE A 81 18.15 -5.32 -11.80
C PHE A 81 18.26 -6.39 -12.88
N GLY A 82 18.66 -7.61 -12.51
CA GLY A 82 18.87 -8.72 -13.42
C GLY A 82 18.61 -10.08 -12.77
N VAL A 83 17.96 -10.97 -13.51
CA VAL A 83 17.76 -12.37 -13.16
C VAL A 83 18.25 -13.23 -14.32
N LEU A 84 19.07 -14.23 -14.02
CA LEU A 84 19.60 -15.16 -15.01
C LEU A 84 18.45 -15.87 -15.75
N PRO A 85 18.52 -16.05 -17.08
CA PRO A 85 17.47 -16.71 -17.85
C PRO A 85 17.07 -18.10 -17.34
N THR A 86 18.04 -18.85 -16.81
CA THR A 86 17.85 -20.20 -16.26
C THR A 86 17.00 -20.23 -14.98
N ALA A 87 16.90 -19.11 -14.27
CA ALA A 87 16.16 -18.99 -13.01
C ALA A 87 14.87 -18.16 -13.15
N GLN A 88 14.53 -17.67 -14.34
CA GLN A 88 13.28 -16.94 -14.56
C GLN A 88 12.06 -17.85 -14.36
N GLY A 89 10.94 -17.27 -13.91
CA GLY A 89 9.70 -18.01 -13.62
C GLY A 89 9.61 -18.61 -12.21
N HIS A 90 10.65 -18.51 -11.39
CA HIS A 90 10.69 -19.07 -10.02
C HIS A 90 10.48 -18.01 -8.93
N GLY A 91 9.80 -16.89 -9.23
CA GLY A 91 9.54 -15.83 -8.25
C GLY A 91 10.74 -14.96 -7.85
N ILE A 92 11.96 -15.25 -8.31
CA ILE A 92 13.21 -14.54 -7.95
C ILE A 92 13.11 -13.02 -8.07
N ALA A 93 12.52 -12.53 -9.17
CA ALA A 93 12.39 -11.10 -9.43
C ALA A 93 11.46 -10.42 -8.42
N LYS A 94 10.36 -11.08 -8.06
CA LYS A 94 9.43 -10.58 -7.04
C LYS A 94 10.11 -10.54 -5.67
N ALA A 95 10.76 -11.64 -5.26
CA ALA A 95 11.48 -11.70 -3.99
C ALA A 95 12.58 -10.62 -3.86
N LEU A 96 13.27 -10.28 -4.95
CA LEU A 96 14.22 -9.16 -4.97
C LEU A 96 13.55 -7.80 -4.78
N ILE A 97 12.34 -7.61 -5.32
CA ILE A 97 11.58 -6.37 -5.17
C ILE A 97 11.05 -6.26 -3.74
N ASP A 98 10.50 -7.33 -3.19
CA ASP A 98 9.99 -7.37 -1.82
C ASP A 98 11.14 -7.08 -0.83
N ALA A 99 12.31 -7.71 -1.00
CA ALA A 99 13.49 -7.40 -0.21
C ALA A 99 14.03 -5.96 -0.43
N ALA A 100 13.81 -5.36 -1.61
CA ALA A 100 14.17 -3.97 -1.85
C ALA A 100 13.19 -3.00 -1.16
N VAL A 101 11.91 -3.36 -1.07
CA VAL A 101 10.89 -2.64 -0.30
C VAL A 101 11.29 -2.63 1.18
N ASP A 102 11.66 -3.78 1.72
CA ASP A 102 12.16 -3.91 3.10
C ASP A 102 13.44 -3.10 3.34
N ALA A 103 14.39 -3.15 2.40
CA ALA A 103 15.64 -2.39 2.50
C ALA A 103 15.47 -0.86 2.36
N SER A 104 14.27 -0.39 1.99
CA SER A 104 13.98 1.02 1.70
C SER A 104 13.13 1.70 2.77
N HIS A 105 13.18 1.24 4.01
CA HIS A 105 12.59 1.96 5.13
C HIS A 105 13.09 3.41 5.19
N GLY A 106 12.16 4.36 5.34
CA GLY A 106 12.48 5.78 5.35
C GLY A 106 12.63 6.41 3.97
N PHE A 107 12.43 5.67 2.88
CA PHE A 107 12.29 6.23 1.54
C PHE A 107 10.81 6.45 1.21
N ASP A 108 10.52 7.40 0.32
CA ASP A 108 9.16 7.72 -0.11
C ASP A 108 8.70 6.82 -1.25
N ASP A 109 9.65 6.34 -2.06
CA ASP A 109 9.38 5.53 -3.24
C ASP A 109 10.56 4.66 -3.68
N LEU A 110 10.24 3.60 -4.44
CA LEU A 110 11.17 2.89 -5.30
C LEU A 110 11.03 3.39 -6.73
N THR A 111 12.14 3.61 -7.42
CA THR A 111 12.12 4.02 -8.83
C THR A 111 13.00 3.10 -9.68
N VAL A 112 12.53 2.77 -10.88
CA VAL A 112 13.29 2.02 -11.88
C VAL A 112 13.23 2.73 -13.23
N VAL A 113 14.33 2.69 -13.96
CA VAL A 113 14.39 3.17 -15.34
C VAL A 113 14.43 1.96 -16.27
N ALA A 114 13.38 1.80 -17.05
CA ALA A 114 13.26 0.80 -18.10
C ALA A 114 13.51 1.42 -19.48
N ARG A 115 13.71 0.56 -20.47
CA ARG A 115 13.90 0.96 -21.87
C ARG A 115 12.58 0.89 -22.60
N GLU A 116 12.24 1.93 -23.37
CA GLU A 116 10.97 2.00 -24.10
C GLU A 116 10.81 0.85 -25.10
N GLU A 117 11.93 0.35 -25.62
CA GLU A 117 11.99 -0.78 -26.55
C GLU A 117 11.75 -2.14 -25.87
N LEU A 118 11.59 -2.17 -24.54
CA LEU A 118 11.33 -3.36 -23.73
C LEU A 118 9.92 -3.34 -23.10
N PRO A 119 8.83 -3.41 -23.90
CA PRO A 119 7.46 -3.33 -23.39
C PRO A 119 7.12 -4.47 -22.40
N LYS A 120 7.74 -5.64 -22.53
CA LYS A 120 7.58 -6.74 -21.56
C LYS A 120 8.16 -6.41 -20.19
N THR A 121 9.24 -5.62 -20.14
CA THR A 121 9.88 -5.18 -18.89
C THR A 121 9.03 -4.11 -18.22
N ILE A 122 8.53 -3.14 -18.99
CA ILE A 122 7.58 -2.12 -18.51
C ILE A 122 6.35 -2.80 -17.88
N ARG A 123 5.71 -3.72 -18.61
CA ARG A 123 4.57 -4.49 -18.09
C ARG A 123 4.89 -5.36 -16.88
N PHE A 124 6.14 -5.81 -16.74
CA PHE A 124 6.56 -6.52 -15.54
C PHE A 124 6.54 -5.56 -14.35
N TRP A 125 7.18 -4.39 -14.47
CA TRP A 125 7.21 -3.37 -13.41
C TRP A 125 5.82 -2.86 -13.05
N GLU A 126 4.94 -2.64 -14.04
CA GLU A 126 3.52 -2.31 -13.81
C GLU A 126 2.81 -3.34 -12.95
N ARG A 127 3.01 -4.64 -13.22
CA ARG A 127 2.46 -5.73 -12.37
C ARG A 127 3.11 -5.84 -11.00
N GLN A 128 4.21 -5.14 -10.74
CA GLN A 128 4.86 -5.07 -9.43
C GLN A 128 4.56 -3.74 -8.72
N GLY A 129 3.64 -2.94 -9.27
CA GLY A 129 3.17 -1.70 -8.66
C GLY A 129 3.91 -0.45 -9.05
N PHE A 130 4.78 -0.53 -10.05
CA PHE A 130 5.43 0.65 -10.58
C PHE A 130 4.54 1.28 -11.64
N ARG A 131 4.24 2.57 -11.51
CA ARG A 131 3.52 3.33 -12.53
C ARG A 131 4.51 4.18 -13.31
N GLU A 132 4.32 4.29 -14.62
CA GLU A 132 5.07 5.23 -15.44
C GLU A 132 4.80 6.66 -14.94
N ILE A 133 5.86 7.38 -14.60
CA ILE A 133 5.79 8.78 -14.17
C ILE A 133 6.39 9.72 -15.20
N ARG A 134 7.28 9.21 -16.04
CA ARG A 134 7.97 10.01 -17.05
C ARG A 134 8.46 9.15 -18.20
N ARG A 135 8.33 9.68 -19.42
CA ARG A 135 8.89 9.09 -20.64
C ARG A 135 9.85 10.07 -21.30
N PHE A 136 11.07 9.62 -21.54
CA PHE A 136 12.11 10.39 -22.23
C PHE A 136 12.98 9.44 -23.03
N SER A 137 12.78 9.40 -24.35
CA SER A 137 13.42 8.39 -25.21
C SER A 137 14.95 8.34 -25.01
N PRO A 138 15.54 7.14 -24.82
CA PRO A 138 14.92 5.81 -24.95
C PRO A 138 14.41 5.20 -23.63
N ASN A 139 14.19 6.02 -22.60
CA ASN A 139 13.88 5.59 -21.24
C ASN A 139 12.43 5.85 -20.84
N VAL A 140 11.95 4.97 -19.96
CA VAL A 140 10.69 5.10 -19.22
C VAL A 140 11.03 4.97 -17.76
N GLU A 141 10.70 5.97 -16.96
CA GLU A 141 10.87 5.96 -15.53
C GLU A 141 9.56 5.54 -14.88
N LEU A 142 9.63 4.48 -14.07
CA LEU A 142 8.50 3.95 -13.34
C LEU A 142 8.77 3.98 -11.84
N ARG A 143 7.72 4.27 -11.06
CA ARG A 143 7.81 4.49 -9.62
C ARG A 143 6.76 3.69 -8.86
N ARG A 144 7.15 3.14 -7.72
CA ARG A 144 6.28 2.53 -6.72
C ARG A 144 6.39 3.32 -5.41
N PRO A 145 5.34 4.01 -4.95
CA PRO A 145 5.37 4.73 -3.67
C PRO A 145 5.44 3.74 -2.50
N LEU A 146 6.11 4.14 -1.41
CA LEU A 146 6.30 3.34 -0.20
C LEU A 146 5.55 3.87 1.02
N ARG A 147 5.19 5.16 1.08
CA ARG A 147 4.54 5.76 2.26
C ARG A 147 3.07 6.11 2.05
N THR A 148 2.23 5.93 3.06
CA THR A 148 0.89 6.52 3.15
C THR A 148 0.76 7.24 4.48
N PHE A 149 0.31 8.48 4.48
CA PHE A 149 -0.09 9.20 5.69
C PHE A 149 -1.58 8.96 5.96
N LEU A 150 -1.94 8.68 7.21
CA LEU A 150 -3.32 8.39 7.63
C LEU A 150 -3.82 9.46 8.59
N PHE A 151 -5.05 9.93 8.38
CA PHE A 151 -5.70 10.94 9.20
C PHE A 151 -7.12 10.54 9.58
N ASP A 152 -7.52 10.94 10.79
CA ASP A 152 -8.89 10.85 11.27
C ASP A 152 -9.68 12.13 10.96
N ALA A 153 -10.80 11.96 10.28
CA ALA A 153 -11.77 13.01 10.05
C ALA A 153 -13.12 12.59 10.66
N PRO A 154 -13.30 12.70 11.98
CA PRO A 154 -14.54 12.33 12.66
C PRO A 154 -15.73 13.20 12.23
N ASP A 155 -15.47 14.41 11.72
CA ASP A 155 -16.49 15.33 11.23
C ASP A 155 -15.97 16.21 10.08
N ALA A 156 -16.89 16.99 9.50
CA ALA A 156 -16.57 17.92 8.42
C ALA A 156 -15.64 19.07 8.85
N ALA A 157 -15.58 19.42 10.14
CA ALA A 157 -14.69 20.46 10.65
C ALA A 157 -13.24 19.98 10.61
N THR A 158 -12.99 18.80 11.19
CA THR A 158 -11.68 18.14 11.18
C THR A 158 -11.22 17.85 9.76
N MET A 159 -12.12 17.42 8.87
CA MET A 159 -11.78 17.25 7.45
C MET A 159 -11.27 18.54 6.78
N ARG A 160 -11.86 19.69 7.12
CA ARG A 160 -11.35 21.00 6.66
C ARG A 160 -10.03 21.36 7.32
N GLU A 161 -9.85 21.08 8.61
CA GLU A 161 -8.59 21.32 9.32
C GLU A 161 -7.43 20.52 8.70
N ILE A 162 -7.65 19.27 8.31
CA ILE A 162 -6.65 18.47 7.59
C ILE A 162 -6.30 19.14 6.25
N GLY A 163 -7.30 19.57 5.48
CA GLY A 163 -7.08 20.27 4.20
C GLY A 163 -6.35 21.61 4.38
N GLU A 164 -6.67 22.36 5.42
CA GLU A 164 -6.03 23.63 5.77
C GLU A 164 -4.57 23.44 6.21
N ALA A 165 -4.31 22.40 7.02
CA ALA A 165 -2.96 22.05 7.44
C ALA A 165 -2.09 21.64 6.25
N LEU A 166 -2.65 20.86 5.31
CA LEU A 166 -1.97 20.50 4.06
C LEU A 166 -1.67 21.76 3.22
N ALA A 167 -2.63 22.68 3.09
CA ALA A 167 -2.46 23.90 2.31
C ALA A 167 -1.26 24.76 2.74
N GLY A 168 -0.87 24.70 4.03
CA GLY A 168 0.33 25.38 4.53
C GLY A 168 1.65 24.89 3.93
N GLN A 169 1.66 23.73 3.29
CA GLN A 169 2.84 23.15 2.62
C GLN A 169 2.75 23.18 1.09
N LEU A 170 1.61 23.61 0.53
CA LEU A 170 1.39 23.63 -0.91
C LEU A 170 2.04 24.85 -1.58
N VAL A 171 2.57 24.63 -2.77
CA VAL A 171 3.17 25.65 -3.63
C VAL A 171 2.57 25.57 -5.03
N ALA A 172 2.78 26.62 -5.82
CA ALA A 172 2.40 26.61 -7.23
C ALA A 172 3.08 25.43 -7.97
N GLY A 173 2.33 24.74 -8.83
CA GLY A 173 2.76 23.49 -9.47
C GLY A 173 2.27 22.22 -8.79
N ASP A 174 1.74 22.30 -7.56
CA ASP A 174 1.29 21.11 -6.84
C ASP A 174 -0.02 20.57 -7.39
N LEU A 175 -0.04 19.26 -7.65
CA LEU A 175 -1.21 18.51 -8.06
C LEU A 175 -1.70 17.58 -6.93
N LEU A 176 -2.98 17.68 -6.59
CA LEU A 176 -3.67 16.77 -5.69
C LEU A 176 -4.74 16.00 -6.48
N VAL A 177 -4.68 14.68 -6.42
CA VAL A 177 -5.65 13.78 -7.08
C VAL A 177 -6.49 13.12 -6.00
N LEU A 178 -7.78 13.47 -5.94
CA LEU A 178 -8.69 13.00 -4.91
C LEU A 178 -9.54 11.83 -5.42
N SER A 179 -9.61 10.75 -4.64
CA SER A 179 -10.53 9.63 -4.87
C SER A 179 -11.30 9.24 -3.61
N GLY A 180 -12.40 8.51 -3.80
CA GLY A 180 -13.37 8.17 -2.76
C GLY A 180 -14.79 8.28 -3.28
N GLU A 181 -15.73 7.64 -2.59
CA GLU A 181 -17.13 7.57 -3.01
C GLU A 181 -17.83 8.94 -3.15
N LEU A 182 -19.04 8.92 -3.72
CA LEU A 182 -19.94 10.05 -3.67
C LEU A 182 -20.30 10.35 -2.20
N GLY A 183 -20.12 11.60 -1.78
CA GLY A 183 -20.35 11.99 -0.38
C GLY A 183 -19.21 11.61 0.58
N ALA A 184 -18.08 11.08 0.10
CA ALA A 184 -16.92 10.78 0.93
C ALA A 184 -16.33 12.03 1.62
N GLY A 185 -16.56 13.23 1.08
CA GLY A 185 -16.07 14.49 1.65
C GLY A 185 -14.97 15.19 0.85
N LYS A 186 -14.71 14.76 -0.40
CA LYS A 186 -13.72 15.36 -1.31
C LYS A 186 -13.81 16.89 -1.40
N THR A 187 -14.98 17.43 -1.73
CA THR A 187 -15.19 18.89 -1.76
C THR A 187 -15.00 19.56 -0.38
N THR A 188 -15.38 18.88 0.71
CA THR A 188 -15.17 19.40 2.08
C THR A 188 -13.68 19.49 2.42
N PHE A 189 -12.89 18.50 2.00
CA PHE A 189 -11.44 18.56 2.10
C PHE A 189 -10.86 19.71 1.26
N THR A 190 -11.32 19.88 0.01
CA THR A 190 -10.92 21.00 -0.86
C THR A 190 -11.30 22.37 -0.29
N GLN A 191 -12.42 22.48 0.45
CA GLN A 191 -12.77 23.71 1.18
C GLN A 191 -11.71 24.07 2.22
N GLY A 192 -11.19 23.08 2.94
CA GLY A 192 -10.07 23.27 3.87
C GLY A 192 -8.83 23.79 3.16
N ILE A 193 -8.49 23.19 2.01
CA ILE A 193 -7.37 23.66 1.18
C ILE A 193 -7.56 25.11 0.75
N GLY A 194 -8.74 25.44 0.21
CA GLY A 194 -9.06 26.80 -0.23
C GLY A 194 -8.98 27.83 0.91
N ALA A 195 -9.40 27.45 2.12
CA ALA A 195 -9.28 28.28 3.31
C ALA A 195 -7.80 28.53 3.68
N GLY A 196 -6.99 27.47 3.72
CA GLY A 196 -5.56 27.58 4.04
C GLY A 196 -4.75 28.36 2.99
N LEU A 197 -5.09 28.22 1.70
CA LEU A 197 -4.51 29.01 0.61
C LEU A 197 -5.04 30.45 0.55
N GLN A 198 -6.10 30.75 1.32
CA GLN A 198 -6.76 32.06 1.37
C GLN A 198 -7.23 32.53 -0.02
N VAL A 199 -7.90 31.65 -0.76
CA VAL A 199 -8.42 31.95 -2.10
C VAL A 199 -9.79 32.64 -2.05
N ARG A 200 -10.15 33.27 -3.16
CA ARG A 200 -11.39 34.04 -3.29
C ARG A 200 -12.61 33.14 -3.51
N GLY A 201 -13.66 33.45 -2.76
CA GLY A 201 -15.00 32.89 -2.95
C GLY A 201 -15.16 31.51 -2.32
N ASP A 202 -16.40 31.04 -2.29
CA ASP A 202 -16.72 29.75 -1.68
C ASP A 202 -16.31 28.59 -2.59
N ILE A 203 -15.69 27.56 -2.02
CA ILE A 203 -15.39 26.31 -2.71
C ILE A 203 -16.65 25.43 -2.69
N THR A 204 -17.21 25.21 -3.88
CA THR A 204 -18.35 24.32 -4.11
C THR A 204 -17.99 23.35 -5.22
N SER A 205 -18.48 22.12 -5.16
CA SER A 205 -18.20 21.10 -6.17
C SER A 205 -18.49 21.61 -7.59
N PRO A 206 -17.49 21.62 -8.49
CA PRO A 206 -17.62 22.14 -9.84
C PRO A 206 -18.22 21.13 -10.82
N THR A 207 -18.89 20.05 -10.38
CA THR A 207 -19.38 18.94 -11.24
C THR A 207 -20.03 19.36 -12.57
N PHE A 208 -20.75 20.50 -12.60
CA PHE A 208 -21.42 20.98 -13.83
C PHE A 208 -20.58 21.89 -14.71
N VAL A 209 -19.59 22.58 -14.12
CA VAL A 209 -18.68 23.47 -14.85
C VAL A 209 -17.31 22.83 -15.10
N ILE A 210 -17.10 21.63 -14.55
CA ILE A 210 -15.91 20.78 -14.62
C ILE A 210 -14.72 21.38 -13.88
N ALA A 211 -14.37 22.63 -14.12
CA ALA A 211 -13.27 23.33 -13.46
C ALA A 211 -13.67 24.73 -12.98
N ARG A 212 -13.05 25.18 -11.88
CA ARG A 212 -13.12 26.55 -11.36
C ARG A 212 -11.77 27.01 -10.87
N GLU A 213 -11.41 28.23 -11.22
CA GLU A 213 -10.26 28.92 -10.66
C GLU A 213 -10.70 29.84 -9.51
N HIS A 214 -9.97 29.76 -8.41
CA HIS A 214 -10.13 30.59 -7.21
C HIS A 214 -8.84 31.40 -6.98
N PRO A 215 -8.83 32.70 -7.35
CA PRO A 215 -7.64 33.53 -7.22
C PRO A 215 -7.22 33.74 -5.76
N SER A 216 -5.91 33.79 -5.49
CA SER A 216 -5.40 34.10 -4.15
C SER A 216 -5.80 35.52 -3.68
N LEU A 217 -6.09 35.67 -2.38
CA LEU A 217 -6.33 36.96 -1.74
C LEU A 217 -5.07 37.57 -1.12
N VAL A 218 -3.99 36.80 -1.01
CA VAL A 218 -2.76 37.17 -0.28
C VAL A 218 -1.49 37.13 -1.12
N GLY A 219 -1.62 36.88 -2.43
CA GLY A 219 -0.48 36.80 -3.35
C GLY A 219 0.27 35.46 -3.29
N GLY A 220 -0.35 34.40 -2.75
CA GLY A 220 0.09 33.01 -2.90
C GLY A 220 -0.47 32.36 -4.17
N PRO A 221 -0.33 31.04 -4.34
CA PRO A 221 -0.88 30.35 -5.50
C PRO A 221 -2.41 30.45 -5.54
N ALA A 222 -2.98 30.53 -6.74
CA ALA A 222 -4.41 30.33 -6.93
C ALA A 222 -4.77 28.85 -6.78
N LEU A 223 -6.06 28.54 -6.59
CA LEU A 223 -6.56 27.16 -6.55
C LEU A 223 -7.36 26.88 -7.82
N VAL A 224 -6.96 25.89 -8.59
CA VAL A 224 -7.76 25.30 -9.66
C VAL A 224 -8.44 24.05 -9.11
N HIS A 225 -9.76 24.08 -9.01
CA HIS A 225 -10.57 22.98 -8.53
C HIS A 225 -11.31 22.34 -9.69
N VAL A 226 -11.00 21.07 -9.96
CA VAL A 226 -11.57 20.26 -11.04
C VAL A 226 -12.38 19.11 -10.44
N ASP A 227 -13.50 18.76 -11.07
CA ASP A 227 -14.29 17.57 -10.79
C ASP A 227 -14.43 16.75 -12.06
N ALA A 228 -13.67 15.67 -12.13
CA ALA A 228 -13.56 14.78 -13.28
C ALA A 228 -14.64 13.69 -13.32
N TYR A 229 -15.63 13.70 -12.40
CA TYR A 229 -16.67 12.65 -12.31
C TYR A 229 -17.44 12.42 -13.62
N ARG A 230 -17.52 13.45 -14.48
CA ARG A 230 -18.25 13.40 -15.76
C ARG A 230 -17.36 13.27 -16.97
N LEU A 231 -16.04 13.24 -16.80
CA LEU A 231 -15.11 13.15 -17.93
C LEU A 231 -15.03 11.72 -18.45
N GLY A 232 -15.07 11.58 -19.77
CA GLY A 232 -14.95 10.30 -20.46
C GLY A 232 -13.54 9.70 -20.48
N GLY A 233 -12.54 10.46 -20.02
CA GLY A 233 -11.14 10.04 -19.95
C GLY A 233 -10.17 11.22 -20.02
N ILE A 234 -8.88 10.91 -20.15
CA ILE A 234 -7.79 11.89 -20.14
C ILE A 234 -7.89 12.93 -21.27
N GLU A 235 -8.40 12.54 -22.44
CA GLU A 235 -8.55 13.45 -23.60
C GLU A 235 -9.48 14.63 -23.28
N GLU A 236 -10.55 14.43 -22.50
CA GLU A 236 -11.45 15.51 -22.10
C GLU A 236 -10.87 16.40 -20.99
N LEU A 237 -9.91 15.88 -20.21
CA LEU A 237 -9.18 16.65 -19.21
C LEU A 237 -8.12 17.54 -19.89
N ASP A 238 -7.43 17.02 -20.90
CA ASP A 238 -6.46 17.77 -21.72
C ASP A 238 -7.15 18.95 -22.44
N ASP A 239 -8.40 18.78 -22.90
CA ASP A 239 -9.21 19.83 -23.53
C ASP A 239 -9.54 21.03 -22.60
N LEU A 240 -9.31 20.90 -21.28
CA LEU A 240 -9.50 21.99 -20.33
C LEU A 240 -8.34 22.99 -20.28
N ASP A 241 -7.26 22.77 -21.05
CA ASP A 241 -6.05 23.62 -21.09
C ASP A 241 -5.42 23.88 -19.69
N LEU A 242 -5.60 22.93 -18.74
CA LEU A 242 -5.13 23.07 -17.35
C LEU A 242 -3.64 23.33 -17.26
N ASP A 243 -2.86 22.72 -18.17
CA ASP A 243 -1.39 22.83 -18.27
C ASP A 243 -0.88 24.26 -18.27
N THR A 244 -1.65 25.20 -18.83
CA THR A 244 -1.26 26.62 -18.89
C THR A 244 -1.33 27.33 -17.53
N SER A 245 -2.00 26.73 -16.56
CA SER A 245 -2.20 27.27 -15.21
C SER A 245 -1.54 26.43 -14.11
N LEU A 246 -1.09 25.20 -14.42
CA LEU A 246 -0.50 24.29 -13.44
C LEU A 246 0.71 24.90 -12.72
N ASP A 247 1.61 25.56 -13.47
CA ASP A 247 2.85 26.11 -12.91
C ASP A 247 2.64 27.26 -11.90
N ASP A 248 1.49 27.95 -11.96
CA ASP A 248 1.18 29.13 -11.13
C ASP A 248 0.12 28.84 -10.04
N CYS A 249 -0.50 27.66 -10.08
CA CYS A 249 -1.63 27.27 -9.23
C CYS A 249 -1.34 26.01 -8.42
N VAL A 250 -2.14 25.82 -7.36
CA VAL A 250 -2.38 24.50 -6.79
C VAL A 250 -3.59 23.92 -7.50
N THR A 251 -3.48 22.69 -7.99
CA THR A 251 -4.57 22.01 -8.71
C THR A 251 -5.10 20.85 -7.91
N VAL A 252 -6.41 20.85 -7.65
CA VAL A 252 -7.12 19.77 -6.97
C VAL A 252 -8.09 19.14 -7.95
N VAL A 253 -7.90 17.87 -8.27
CA VAL A 253 -8.78 17.11 -9.17
C VAL A 253 -9.55 16.06 -8.38
N GLU A 254 -10.83 16.31 -8.14
CA GLU A 254 -11.75 15.29 -7.63
C GLU A 254 -12.04 14.25 -8.72
N TRP A 255 -12.11 12.96 -8.31
CA TRP A 255 -12.28 11.83 -9.23
C TRP A 255 -11.18 11.75 -10.29
N GLY A 256 -9.98 12.23 -9.97
CA GLY A 256 -8.86 12.26 -10.91
C GLY A 256 -8.10 10.94 -11.06
N GLU A 257 -8.40 9.91 -10.26
CA GLU A 257 -7.77 8.60 -10.38
C GLU A 257 -8.08 7.98 -11.77
N GLY A 258 -7.03 7.60 -12.50
CA GLY A 258 -7.06 7.11 -13.87
C GLY A 258 -7.12 8.19 -14.96
N VAL A 259 -7.19 9.48 -14.59
CA VAL A 259 -7.39 10.58 -15.54
C VAL A 259 -6.35 11.70 -15.37
N ALA A 260 -5.98 12.05 -14.14
CA ALA A 260 -5.20 13.25 -13.83
C ALA A 260 -3.72 12.96 -13.52
N GLU A 261 -3.30 11.69 -13.42
CA GLU A 261 -1.93 11.34 -13.02
C GLU A 261 -0.85 11.86 -13.95
N GLY A 262 -1.20 12.09 -15.22
CA GLY A 262 -0.31 12.59 -16.26
C GLY A 262 -0.11 14.11 -16.24
N LEU A 263 -0.92 14.86 -15.47
CA LEU A 263 -0.84 16.33 -15.44
C LEU A 263 0.46 16.84 -14.80
N ALA A 264 1.06 16.09 -13.89
CA ALA A 264 2.31 16.48 -13.24
C ALA A 264 3.21 15.27 -12.93
N GLU A 265 4.53 15.45 -13.02
CA GLU A 265 5.51 14.43 -12.63
C GLU A 265 5.41 14.06 -11.14
N SER A 266 4.93 15.00 -10.32
CA SER A 266 4.68 14.81 -8.89
C SER A 266 3.25 15.19 -8.53
N ARG A 267 2.61 14.39 -7.67
CA ARG A 267 1.25 14.59 -7.17
C ARG A 267 1.06 13.97 -5.79
N LEU A 268 0.10 14.48 -5.05
CA LEU A 268 -0.38 13.84 -3.83
C LEU A 268 -1.70 13.14 -4.15
N GLU A 269 -1.71 11.82 -4.02
CA GLU A 269 -2.95 11.05 -4.14
C GLU A 269 -3.65 11.04 -2.78
N VAL A 270 -4.88 11.56 -2.73
CA VAL A 270 -5.68 11.67 -1.51
C VAL A 270 -6.91 10.77 -1.65
N ARG A 271 -6.94 9.67 -0.90
CA ARG A 271 -8.07 8.76 -0.85
C ARG A 271 -8.88 9.00 0.42
N ILE A 272 -10.17 9.24 0.27
CA ILE A 272 -11.09 9.44 1.38
C ILE A 272 -12.06 8.26 1.43
N ILE A 273 -12.06 7.54 2.55
CA ILE A 273 -12.95 6.41 2.79
C ILE A 273 -13.83 6.66 4.02
N ARG A 274 -15.00 6.04 4.06
CA ARG A 274 -15.81 5.96 5.28
C ARG A 274 -15.03 5.17 6.33
N ALA A 275 -14.97 5.69 7.54
CA ALA A 275 -14.40 4.93 8.64
C ALA A 275 -15.42 3.88 9.08
N LEU A 276 -14.95 2.64 9.31
CA LEU A 276 -15.69 1.69 10.12
C LEU A 276 -15.46 2.12 11.58
N ALA A 277 -16.24 3.08 12.06
CA ALA A 277 -16.19 3.46 13.48
C ALA A 277 -17.14 2.57 14.28
N ASP A 278 -16.80 2.37 15.55
CA ASP A 278 -17.76 1.91 16.55
C ASP A 278 -18.83 3.00 16.63
N GLU A 279 -19.98 2.74 15.99
CA GLU A 279 -21.12 3.64 16.09
C GLU A 279 -21.56 3.60 17.55
N GLU A 280 -21.39 4.70 18.28
CA GLU A 280 -22.33 4.95 19.36
C GLU A 280 -23.72 4.99 18.68
N PRO A 281 -24.70 4.17 19.10
CA PRO A 281 -25.98 4.00 18.40
C PRO A 281 -26.77 5.31 18.15
N ASP A 282 -26.39 6.41 18.79
CA ASP A 282 -26.99 7.75 18.70
C ASP A 282 -26.04 8.82 18.11
N SER A 283 -24.88 8.46 17.56
CA SER A 283 -23.95 9.42 16.96
C SER A 283 -24.46 9.91 15.59
N GLU A 284 -24.69 11.22 15.46
CA GLU A 284 -24.95 11.85 14.16
C GLU A 284 -23.67 12.03 13.31
N LEU A 285 -22.51 11.62 13.82
CA LEU A 285 -21.23 11.77 13.12
C LEU A 285 -21.04 10.66 12.08
N ASP A 286 -20.53 11.04 10.91
CA ASP A 286 -20.25 10.14 9.79
C ASP A 286 -18.74 10.19 9.49
N PRO A 287 -17.92 9.45 10.27
CA PRO A 287 -16.47 9.61 10.27
C PRO A 287 -15.81 9.13 8.98
N ARG A 288 -14.67 9.71 8.66
CA ARG A 288 -13.86 9.41 7.47
C ARG A 288 -12.41 9.14 7.86
N ARG A 289 -11.73 8.36 7.03
CA ARG A 289 -10.27 8.31 6.98
C ARG A 289 -9.78 9.02 5.73
N VAL A 290 -8.72 9.80 5.88
CA VAL A 290 -8.01 10.41 4.76
C VAL A 290 -6.64 9.76 4.65
N LEU A 291 -6.37 9.15 3.51
CA LEU A 291 -5.09 8.55 3.18
C LEU A 291 -4.39 9.43 2.15
N MET A 292 -3.17 9.86 2.44
CA MET A 292 -2.37 10.68 1.53
C MET A 292 -1.12 9.92 1.09
N THR A 293 -0.95 9.75 -0.20
CA THR A 293 0.16 9.03 -0.81
C THR A 293 1.00 10.00 -1.64
N PRO A 294 2.22 10.34 -1.21
CA PRO A 294 3.12 11.16 -1.99
C PRO A 294 3.64 10.39 -3.20
N ILE A 295 3.48 10.95 -4.40
CA ILE A 295 4.05 10.45 -5.64
C ILE A 295 4.92 11.56 -6.23
N GLY A 296 6.23 11.37 -6.36
CA GLY A 296 7.05 12.42 -6.99
C GLY A 296 8.05 13.10 -6.06
N PRO A 297 9.15 13.64 -6.61
CA PRO A 297 10.16 14.37 -5.84
C PRO A 297 9.68 15.63 -5.13
N ARG A 298 8.58 16.23 -5.60
CA ARG A 298 8.00 17.40 -4.93
C ARG A 298 7.59 17.11 -3.47
N TRP A 299 7.16 15.88 -3.17
CA TRP A 299 6.56 15.54 -1.89
C TRP A 299 7.56 14.98 -0.86
N TYR A 300 8.85 14.99 -1.19
CA TYR A 300 9.93 14.49 -0.31
C TYR A 300 10.16 15.33 0.94
N GLU A 301 9.82 16.61 0.84
CA GLU A 301 9.94 17.56 1.94
C GLU A 301 8.59 17.77 2.65
N MET A 302 7.58 16.95 2.35
CA MET A 302 6.31 17.02 3.07
C MET A 302 6.56 16.70 4.54
N GLU A 303 6.39 17.70 5.40
CA GLU A 303 6.50 17.54 6.84
C GLU A 303 5.29 16.76 7.35
N GLU A 304 5.52 15.91 8.36
CA GLU A 304 4.42 15.24 9.06
C GLU A 304 3.43 16.28 9.58
N LEU A 305 2.16 16.09 9.21
CA LEU A 305 1.08 16.94 9.65
C LEU A 305 0.65 16.52 11.06
N SER A 306 0.47 17.49 11.96
CA SER A 306 0.15 17.22 13.38
C SER A 306 -1.12 16.40 13.64
N LEU A 307 -2.02 16.29 12.66
CA LEU A 307 -3.27 15.52 12.73
C LEU A 307 -3.10 14.06 12.30
N GLN A 308 -1.88 13.65 11.92
CA GLN A 308 -1.59 12.30 11.46
C GLN A 308 -1.75 11.30 12.61
N ARG A 309 -2.33 10.13 12.30
CA ARG A 309 -2.36 8.96 13.17
C ARG A 309 -1.52 7.82 12.57
N ALA A 310 -1.04 6.93 13.42
CA ALA A 310 -0.49 5.65 12.98
C ALA A 310 -1.62 4.68 12.56
N PRO A 311 -1.37 3.74 11.64
CA PRO A 311 -2.26 2.59 11.43
C PRO A 311 -2.32 1.73 12.70
N LEU A 312 -3.35 0.89 12.82
CA LEU A 312 -3.49 -0.05 13.95
C LEU A 312 -2.35 -1.08 13.95
N ALA A 313 -1.97 -1.53 12.77
CA ALA A 313 -0.81 -2.37 12.51
C ALA A 313 -0.33 -2.18 11.07
N GLU A 314 0.93 -2.49 10.79
CA GLU A 314 1.49 -2.35 9.45
C GLU A 314 2.50 -3.45 9.14
N LYS A 315 2.49 -3.90 7.89
CA LYS A 315 3.65 -4.45 7.22
C LYS A 315 4.28 -3.30 6.45
N LEU A 316 5.29 -2.69 7.04
CA LEU A 316 5.95 -1.47 6.54
C LEU A 316 6.14 -1.51 5.02
N ASN A 317 5.78 -0.41 4.35
CA ASN A 317 5.88 -0.24 2.90
C ASN A 317 4.97 -1.17 2.03
N GLU A 318 4.12 -1.99 2.64
CA GLU A 318 3.18 -2.88 1.95
C GLU A 318 1.73 -2.69 2.39
N ASN A 319 1.38 -3.16 3.59
CA ASN A 319 0.00 -3.30 4.04
C ASN A 319 -0.24 -2.50 5.31
N LEU A 320 -1.38 -1.84 5.42
CA LEU A 320 -1.78 -1.06 6.60
C LEU A 320 -3.14 -1.54 7.09
N LEU A 321 -3.23 -2.00 8.33
CA LEU A 321 -4.50 -2.16 9.02
C LEU A 321 -4.98 -0.79 9.47
N LEU A 322 -6.01 -0.28 8.82
CA LEU A 322 -6.51 1.06 9.02
C LEU A 322 -7.47 1.10 10.20
N ASP A 323 -8.53 0.28 10.16
CA ASP A 323 -9.59 0.27 11.16
C ASP A 323 -10.00 -1.16 11.50
N PHE A 324 -10.69 -1.33 12.62
CA PHE A 324 -11.42 -2.53 12.99
C PHE A 324 -12.70 -2.13 13.72
N ARG A 325 -13.84 -2.67 13.29
CA ARG A 325 -15.15 -2.44 13.92
C ARG A 325 -15.73 -3.75 14.39
N ARG A 326 -16.14 -3.82 15.65
CA ARG A 326 -16.96 -4.92 16.14
C ARG A 326 -18.41 -4.68 15.73
N CYS A 327 -19.05 -5.70 15.16
CA CYS A 327 -20.43 -5.60 14.71
C CYS A 327 -21.04 -7.01 14.62
N GLU A 328 -22.34 -7.08 14.37
CA GLU A 328 -23.02 -8.35 14.11
C GLU A 328 -22.71 -8.83 12.69
N GLU A 329 -22.81 -10.14 12.45
CA GLU A 329 -22.51 -10.70 11.13
C GLU A 329 -23.51 -10.23 10.07
N ASP A 330 -24.75 -9.96 10.47
CA ASP A 330 -25.79 -9.45 9.57
C ASP A 330 -25.44 -8.04 9.02
N ASP A 331 -24.61 -7.27 9.75
CA ASP A 331 -24.17 -5.93 9.34
C ASP A 331 -23.20 -5.97 8.15
N LEU A 332 -22.70 -7.15 7.76
CA LEU A 332 -21.88 -7.31 6.55
C LEU A 332 -22.64 -6.88 5.28
N ALA A 333 -23.97 -7.01 5.28
CA ALA A 333 -24.81 -6.62 4.15
C ALA A 333 -24.93 -5.09 3.98
N ASP A 334 -24.65 -4.33 5.05
CA ASP A 334 -24.77 -2.87 5.10
C ASP A 334 -23.43 -2.16 4.93
N LEU A 335 -22.34 -2.91 4.73
CA LEU A 335 -21.02 -2.36 4.44
C LEU A 335 -21.01 -1.59 3.11
N ASP A 336 -20.06 -0.67 3.00
CA ASP A 336 -19.81 0.10 1.78
C ASP A 336 -19.57 -0.85 0.59
N PRO A 337 -20.46 -0.89 -0.42
CA PRO A 337 -20.37 -1.84 -1.52
C PRO A 337 -19.21 -1.52 -2.49
N SER A 338 -18.59 -0.35 -2.37
CA SER A 338 -17.38 -0.01 -3.13
C SER A 338 -16.12 -0.63 -2.53
N LEU A 339 -16.17 -1.04 -1.25
CA LEU A 339 -15.08 -1.71 -0.57
C LEU A 339 -15.29 -3.22 -0.67
N PRO A 340 -14.44 -3.95 -1.42
CA PRO A 340 -14.58 -5.40 -1.51
C PRO A 340 -14.27 -6.03 -0.16
N LEU A 341 -15.00 -7.10 0.19
CA LEU A 341 -14.71 -8.01 1.30
C LEU A 341 -14.17 -9.32 0.73
N PRO A 342 -12.89 -9.40 0.32
CA PRO A 342 -12.34 -10.59 -0.31
C PRO A 342 -11.80 -11.63 0.67
N LEU A 343 -11.62 -11.30 1.95
CA LEU A 343 -10.89 -12.12 2.91
C LEU A 343 -11.69 -12.42 4.17
N ALA A 344 -11.53 -13.64 4.69
CA ALA A 344 -12.04 -14.02 6.00
C ALA A 344 -10.97 -14.79 6.79
N LEU A 345 -10.77 -14.42 8.06
CA LEU A 345 -9.76 -14.98 8.96
C LEU A 345 -10.42 -15.60 10.20
N LEU A 346 -9.81 -16.65 10.75
CA LEU A 346 -10.30 -17.33 11.97
C LEU A 346 -9.23 -17.39 13.06
N ALA A 347 -9.44 -16.60 14.12
CA ALA A 347 -8.63 -16.64 15.34
C ALA A 347 -9.14 -17.73 16.29
N ALA A 348 -8.54 -18.91 16.22
CA ALA A 348 -8.91 -20.03 17.11
C ALA A 348 -8.08 -20.01 18.40
N GLU A 349 -8.73 -19.96 19.55
CA GLU A 349 -8.10 -20.06 20.87
C GLU A 349 -7.71 -21.52 21.17
N HIS A 350 -6.44 -21.73 21.54
CA HIS A 350 -5.88 -23.02 21.94
C HIS A 350 -4.80 -22.85 23.01
N GLU A 351 -4.90 -23.62 24.09
CA GLU A 351 -3.95 -23.60 25.22
C GLU A 351 -3.67 -22.21 25.84
N GLY A 352 -4.59 -21.25 25.68
CA GLY A 352 -4.45 -19.89 26.17
C GLY A 352 -3.75 -18.92 25.19
N GLY A 353 -3.51 -19.35 23.95
CA GLY A 353 -3.02 -18.53 22.85
C GLY A 353 -3.92 -18.65 21.61
N VAL A 354 -3.57 -17.97 20.53
CA VAL A 354 -4.26 -18.02 19.24
C VAL A 354 -3.48 -18.87 18.26
N VAL A 355 -4.15 -19.76 17.55
CA VAL A 355 -3.54 -20.59 16.51
C VAL A 355 -3.06 -19.71 15.36
N MET A 356 -1.76 -19.80 15.07
CA MET A 356 -1.09 -19.20 13.92
C MET A 356 -0.54 -20.30 13.02
N VAL A 357 -0.63 -20.10 11.71
CA VAL A 357 -0.04 -20.96 10.68
C VAL A 357 1.22 -20.30 10.11
N HIS A 358 2.22 -21.10 9.73
CA HIS A 358 3.44 -20.61 9.09
C HIS A 358 3.41 -20.86 7.59
N HIS A 359 3.48 -19.79 6.80
CA HIS A 359 3.48 -19.85 5.35
C HIS A 359 4.90 -20.03 4.80
N ALA A 360 5.21 -21.21 4.30
CA ALA A 360 6.58 -21.62 3.93
C ALA A 360 7.26 -20.71 2.89
N TRP A 361 6.48 -20.13 1.96
CA TRP A 361 7.04 -19.25 0.91
C TRP A 361 7.25 -17.81 1.34
N ARG A 362 6.47 -17.33 2.33
CA ARG A 362 6.56 -15.96 2.84
C ARG A 362 7.45 -15.88 4.07
N ASP A 363 7.75 -17.04 4.67
CA ASP A 363 8.47 -17.16 5.94
C ASP A 363 7.80 -16.29 7.03
N GLU A 364 6.46 -16.36 7.04
CA GLU A 364 5.59 -15.49 7.84
C GLU A 364 4.60 -16.35 8.64
N TRP A 365 4.41 -16.02 9.91
CA TRP A 365 3.34 -16.56 10.75
C TRP A 365 2.13 -15.63 10.67
N GLU A 366 0.94 -16.20 10.46
CA GLU A 366 -0.29 -15.45 10.22
C GLU A 366 -1.53 -16.17 10.79
N LEU A 367 -2.66 -15.47 10.82
CA LEU A 367 -3.94 -16.08 11.16
C LEU A 367 -4.37 -17.00 10.02
N PRO A 368 -4.93 -18.18 10.32
CA PRO A 368 -5.48 -19.01 9.27
C PRO A 368 -6.67 -18.32 8.60
N GLY A 369 -6.73 -18.40 7.28
CA GLY A 369 -7.77 -17.72 6.51
C GLY A 369 -7.34 -17.37 5.10
N GLY A 370 -8.32 -16.96 4.29
CA GLY A 370 -8.09 -16.85 2.86
C GLY A 370 -9.22 -16.15 2.13
N ARG A 371 -9.23 -16.33 0.81
CA ARG A 371 -10.17 -15.64 -0.06
C ARG A 371 -11.56 -16.25 0.04
N ILE A 372 -12.56 -15.37 0.08
CA ILE A 372 -13.97 -15.73 -0.03
C ILE A 372 -14.27 -16.00 -1.51
N GLY A 373 -14.69 -17.21 -1.82
CA GLY A 373 -15.14 -17.63 -3.14
C GLY A 373 -16.52 -17.07 -3.52
N ASP A 374 -16.84 -17.10 -4.80
CA ASP A 374 -18.05 -16.47 -5.36
C ASP A 374 -19.38 -17.03 -4.81
N ASP A 375 -19.39 -18.30 -4.39
CA ASP A 375 -20.59 -19.03 -3.94
C ASP A 375 -20.55 -19.41 -2.45
N GLU A 376 -19.65 -18.80 -1.66
CA GLU A 376 -19.53 -19.07 -0.22
C GLU A 376 -19.65 -17.80 0.63
N THR A 377 -20.13 -17.97 1.86
CA THR A 377 -20.15 -16.90 2.86
C THR A 377 -18.76 -16.69 3.46
N ALA A 378 -18.51 -15.51 4.04
CA ALA A 378 -17.26 -15.22 4.76
C ALA A 378 -16.97 -16.25 5.88
N ARG A 379 -18.01 -16.70 6.57
CA ARG A 379 -17.92 -17.74 7.61
C ARG A 379 -17.50 -19.09 7.05
N GLU A 380 -18.11 -19.51 5.94
CA GLU A 380 -17.76 -20.77 5.28
C GLU A 380 -16.30 -20.74 4.78
N ALA A 381 -15.87 -19.61 4.22
CA ALA A 381 -14.49 -19.40 3.80
C ALA A 381 -13.52 -19.50 4.99
N ALA A 382 -13.77 -18.77 6.09
CA ALA A 382 -12.92 -18.80 7.28
C ALA A 382 -12.77 -20.22 7.86
N ILE A 383 -13.87 -20.99 7.90
CA ILE A 383 -13.86 -22.38 8.37
C ILE A 383 -13.11 -23.30 7.40
N ARG A 384 -13.34 -23.14 6.09
CA ARG A 384 -12.71 -23.95 5.04
C ARG A 384 -11.20 -23.76 5.06
N GLU A 385 -10.74 -22.52 5.00
CA GLU A 385 -9.32 -22.16 5.00
C GLU A 385 -8.66 -22.64 6.30
N PHE A 386 -9.26 -22.37 7.46
CA PHE A 386 -8.72 -22.86 8.74
C PHE A 386 -8.52 -24.39 8.74
N ARG A 387 -9.48 -25.18 8.24
CA ARG A 387 -9.34 -26.64 8.15
C ARG A 387 -8.23 -27.05 7.19
N GLU A 388 -8.13 -26.40 6.03
CA GLU A 388 -7.14 -26.72 5.00
C GLU A 388 -5.72 -26.42 5.49
N GLU A 389 -5.52 -25.31 6.19
CA GLU A 389 -4.22 -24.83 6.63
C GLU A 389 -3.75 -25.47 7.95
N THR A 390 -4.67 -25.81 8.84
CA THR A 390 -4.33 -26.37 10.17
C THR A 390 -4.57 -27.88 10.28
N GLY A 391 -5.42 -28.44 9.42
CA GLY A 391 -5.93 -29.81 9.54
C GLY A 391 -6.94 -30.04 10.67
N VAL A 392 -7.39 -28.97 11.34
CA VAL A 392 -8.24 -29.05 12.54
C VAL A 392 -9.64 -28.51 12.27
N GLU A 393 -10.65 -29.18 12.85
CA GLU A 393 -12.02 -28.68 12.88
C GLU A 393 -12.16 -27.60 13.97
N PRO A 394 -12.55 -26.37 13.64
CA PRO A 394 -12.80 -25.37 14.66
C PRO A 394 -14.01 -25.76 15.52
N GLY A 395 -14.06 -25.23 16.75
CA GLY A 395 -15.25 -25.35 17.60
C GLY A 395 -16.41 -24.49 17.11
N ALA A 396 -17.25 -24.01 18.04
CA ALA A 396 -18.25 -23.00 17.69
C ALA A 396 -17.54 -21.73 17.17
N VAL A 397 -17.90 -21.33 15.96
CA VAL A 397 -17.34 -20.14 15.31
C VAL A 397 -18.27 -18.96 15.57
N GLU A 398 -17.71 -17.86 16.03
CA GLU A 398 -18.42 -16.61 16.28
C GLU A 398 -17.82 -15.51 15.40
N PHE A 399 -18.67 -14.66 14.83
CA PHE A 399 -18.20 -13.48 14.13
C PHE A 399 -17.75 -12.44 15.16
N VAL A 400 -16.67 -11.72 14.86
CA VAL A 400 -16.12 -10.72 15.76
C VAL A 400 -16.23 -9.31 15.21
N GLY A 401 -16.01 -9.14 13.90
CA GLY A 401 -16.02 -7.83 13.28
C GLY A 401 -15.33 -7.77 11.94
N VAL A 402 -15.13 -6.55 11.45
CA VAL A 402 -14.55 -6.27 10.14
C VAL A 402 -13.37 -5.34 10.28
N GLY A 403 -12.25 -5.70 9.68
CA GLY A 403 -11.09 -4.83 9.52
C GLY A 403 -11.11 -4.12 8.16
N THR A 404 -10.59 -2.89 8.11
CA THR A 404 -10.29 -2.18 6.86
C THR A 404 -8.78 -2.19 6.64
N VAL A 405 -8.32 -2.70 5.50
CA VAL A 405 -6.89 -2.85 5.19
C VAL A 405 -6.56 -2.15 3.88
N GLN A 406 -5.49 -1.35 3.87
CA GLN A 406 -4.83 -0.98 2.62
C GLN A 406 -3.87 -2.10 2.24
N VAL A 407 -4.11 -2.77 1.12
CA VAL A 407 -3.29 -3.92 0.70
C VAL A 407 -2.45 -3.63 -0.54
N GLY A 408 -1.23 -4.14 -0.48
CA GLY A 408 -0.29 -4.23 -1.59
C GLY A 408 0.12 -2.90 -2.19
N HIS A 409 0.88 -3.00 -3.28
CA HIS A 409 1.44 -1.85 -3.96
C HIS A 409 0.41 -1.01 -4.74
N GLU A 410 -0.75 -1.59 -5.09
CA GLU A 410 -1.87 -0.87 -5.70
C GLU A 410 -2.66 -0.07 -4.66
N ARG A 411 -2.34 -0.26 -3.37
CA ARG A 411 -2.92 0.46 -2.23
C ARG A 411 -4.44 0.34 -2.21
N ARG A 412 -4.98 -0.80 -2.64
CA ARG A 412 -6.43 -1.03 -2.64
C ARG A 412 -6.91 -1.06 -1.21
N ILE A 413 -8.10 -0.52 -0.99
CA ILE A 413 -8.79 -0.63 0.30
C ILE A 413 -9.68 -1.86 0.19
N GLU A 414 -9.45 -2.82 1.08
CA GLU A 414 -10.18 -4.09 1.15
C GLU A 414 -10.65 -4.30 2.59
N LEU A 415 -11.77 -4.98 2.75
CA LEU A 415 -12.31 -5.40 4.04
C LEU A 415 -11.87 -6.82 4.36
N VAL A 416 -11.75 -7.13 5.65
CA VAL A 416 -11.47 -8.49 6.14
C VAL A 416 -12.46 -8.86 7.24
N ALA A 417 -13.17 -9.96 7.06
CA ALA A 417 -14.05 -10.51 8.09
C ALA A 417 -13.22 -11.31 9.10
N VAL A 418 -13.42 -11.07 10.39
CA VAL A 418 -12.69 -11.76 11.44
C VAL A 418 -13.64 -12.55 12.32
N TYR A 419 -13.31 -13.83 12.48
CA TYR A 419 -14.03 -14.78 13.29
C TYR A 419 -13.16 -15.27 14.44
N ARG A 420 -13.80 -15.79 15.48
CA ARG A 420 -13.13 -16.50 16.58
C ARG A 420 -13.74 -17.88 16.79
N ALA A 421 -12.95 -18.79 17.34
CA ALA A 421 -13.41 -20.09 17.80
C ALA A 421 -12.59 -20.58 18.99
N ALA A 422 -13.09 -21.57 19.74
CA ALA A 422 -12.31 -22.29 20.73
C ALA A 422 -12.00 -23.71 20.26
N LEU A 423 -10.75 -24.16 20.40
CA LEU A 423 -10.37 -25.54 20.13
C LEU A 423 -10.58 -26.43 21.35
N GLY A 424 -11.41 -27.47 21.18
CA GLY A 424 -11.74 -28.42 22.25
C GLY A 424 -10.79 -29.62 22.39
N GLY A 425 -9.77 -29.74 21.53
CA GLY A 425 -8.88 -30.91 21.46
C GLY A 425 -7.48 -30.57 20.95
N PRO A 426 -6.54 -31.54 20.96
CA PRO A 426 -5.17 -31.35 20.50
C PRO A 426 -5.11 -31.07 19.00
N VAL A 427 -4.16 -30.22 18.59
CA VAL A 427 -3.86 -29.94 17.18
C VAL A 427 -2.84 -30.96 16.67
N GLU A 428 -3.29 -31.94 15.87
CA GLU A 428 -2.40 -32.86 15.16
C GLU A 428 -2.09 -32.30 13.76
N PHE A 429 -1.12 -31.39 13.68
CA PHE A 429 -0.74 -30.74 12.42
C PHE A 429 0.15 -31.64 11.55
N ALA A 430 -0.15 -31.71 10.26
CA ALA A 430 0.66 -32.35 9.23
C ALA A 430 1.18 -31.29 8.24
N PRO A 431 2.50 -31.04 8.17
CA PRO A 431 3.07 -30.05 7.26
C PRO A 431 2.72 -30.33 5.79
N GLY A 432 2.28 -29.29 5.08
CA GLY A 432 2.03 -29.27 3.64
C GLY A 432 3.14 -28.56 2.85
N GLU A 433 2.88 -28.30 1.56
CA GLU A 433 3.79 -27.53 0.70
C GLU A 433 3.68 -26.01 0.91
N GLU A 434 2.51 -25.53 1.34
CA GLU A 434 2.23 -24.11 1.54
C GLU A 434 2.38 -23.70 3.01
N PHE A 435 1.84 -24.51 3.91
CA PHE A 435 1.93 -24.31 5.36
C PHE A 435 2.74 -25.44 6.00
N ASP A 436 3.81 -25.10 6.72
CA ASP A 436 4.73 -26.08 7.30
C ASP A 436 4.87 -25.98 8.83
N GLY A 437 4.08 -25.12 9.47
CA GLY A 437 4.01 -25.00 10.92
C GLY A 437 2.67 -24.50 11.44
N VAL A 438 2.31 -24.94 12.65
CA VAL A 438 1.19 -24.42 13.44
C VAL A 438 1.65 -24.22 14.89
N ARG A 439 1.28 -23.09 15.51
CA ARG A 439 1.60 -22.77 16.92
C ARG A 439 0.48 -22.00 17.59
N ALA A 440 0.30 -22.21 18.89
CA ALA A 440 -0.44 -21.27 19.73
C ALA A 440 0.47 -20.08 20.07
N TRP A 441 0.11 -18.90 19.59
CA TRP A 441 0.78 -17.64 19.89
C TRP A 441 0.08 -16.92 21.04
N HIS A 442 0.85 -16.47 22.03
CA HIS A 442 0.33 -15.79 23.22
C HIS A 442 0.71 -14.31 23.19
N ALA A 443 -0.28 -13.42 23.17
CA ALA A 443 -0.07 -11.97 23.06
C ALA A 443 0.73 -11.39 24.24
N ASP A 444 0.63 -11.98 25.44
CA ASP A 444 1.33 -11.56 26.65
C ASP A 444 2.84 -11.85 26.64
N THR A 445 3.32 -12.64 25.67
CA THR A 445 4.75 -12.90 25.47
C THR A 445 5.49 -11.72 24.84
N GLY A 446 4.76 -10.66 24.46
CA GLY A 446 5.27 -9.41 23.89
C GLY A 446 5.56 -9.53 22.40
N LEU A 447 5.15 -8.55 21.59
CA LEU A 447 5.66 -8.38 20.23
C LEU A 447 7.14 -7.94 20.32
N PRO A 448 8.13 -8.66 19.73
CA PRO A 448 8.04 -9.78 18.80
C PRO A 448 8.48 -11.12 19.45
N GLY A 449 7.56 -11.88 20.04
CA GLY A 449 7.84 -13.19 20.64
C GLY A 449 8.03 -14.32 19.61
N LEU A 450 7.65 -14.08 18.34
CA LEU A 450 7.74 -15.03 17.25
C LEU A 450 8.34 -14.32 16.01
N PRO A 451 9.58 -14.65 15.60
CA PRO A 451 10.17 -14.13 14.37
C PRO A 451 9.29 -14.46 13.15
N GLY A 452 9.10 -13.48 12.27
CA GLY A 452 8.25 -13.63 11.08
C GLY A 452 6.74 -13.52 11.37
N LEU A 453 6.30 -13.14 12.57
CA LEU A 453 4.87 -12.92 12.81
C LEU A 453 4.36 -11.67 12.08
N SER A 454 3.33 -11.84 11.25
CA SER A 454 2.60 -10.73 10.63
C SER A 454 2.02 -9.82 11.70
N ALA A 455 2.41 -8.55 11.67
CA ALA A 455 1.95 -7.56 12.64
C ALA A 455 0.44 -7.31 12.53
N ILE A 456 -0.12 -7.38 11.32
CA ILE A 456 -1.55 -7.19 11.07
C ILE A 456 -2.34 -8.36 11.67
N ASP A 457 -1.94 -9.60 11.35
CA ASP A 457 -2.60 -10.80 11.86
C ASP A 457 -2.50 -10.92 13.38
N ALA A 458 -1.33 -10.59 13.95
CA ALA A 458 -1.17 -10.52 15.39
C ALA A 458 -2.12 -9.51 16.04
N HIS A 459 -2.30 -8.34 15.43
CA HIS A 459 -3.22 -7.31 15.92
C HIS A 459 -4.68 -7.77 15.82
N LEU A 460 -5.09 -8.34 14.69
CA LEU A 460 -6.43 -8.90 14.50
C LEU A 460 -6.70 -10.07 15.46
N ALA A 461 -5.70 -10.90 15.73
CA ALA A 461 -5.80 -12.01 16.67
C ALA A 461 -6.07 -11.51 18.09
N VAL A 462 -5.39 -10.45 18.54
CA VAL A 462 -5.63 -9.79 19.83
C VAL A 462 -7.05 -9.26 19.89
N LEU A 463 -7.49 -8.49 18.89
CA LEU A 463 -8.85 -7.97 18.82
C LEU A 463 -9.90 -9.10 18.81
N ALA A 464 -9.61 -10.23 18.17
CA ALA A 464 -10.54 -11.35 18.09
C ALA A 464 -10.83 -12.00 19.45
N VAL A 465 -9.81 -12.13 20.30
CA VAL A 465 -9.89 -12.85 21.59
C VAL A 465 -10.07 -11.96 22.80
N GLU A 466 -9.81 -10.66 22.68
CA GLU A 466 -10.10 -9.72 23.75
C GLU A 466 -11.62 -9.66 24.03
N PRO A 467 -12.04 -9.76 25.30
CA PRO A 467 -13.45 -9.62 25.66
C PRO A 467 -13.95 -8.20 25.35
N LEU A 468 -15.21 -8.10 24.92
CA LEU A 468 -15.90 -6.82 24.74
C LEU A 468 -15.72 -5.95 26.00
N PRO A 469 -15.40 -4.65 25.87
CA PRO A 469 -15.42 -3.72 26.98
C PRO A 469 -16.74 -3.81 27.76
N ASP A 470 -16.70 -3.64 29.08
CA ASP A 470 -17.88 -3.79 29.96
C ASP A 470 -19.07 -2.88 29.55
N GLU A 471 -18.84 -1.79 28.82
CA GLU A 471 -19.87 -0.87 28.32
C GLU A 471 -20.69 -1.46 27.15
N GLU A 472 -20.09 -2.27 26.27
CA GLU A 472 -20.80 -2.95 25.15
C GLU A 472 -21.54 -4.22 25.59
N ARG A 473 -21.11 -4.83 26.70
CA ARG A 473 -21.78 -6.01 27.29
C ARG A 473 -23.20 -5.71 27.79
N VAL A 474 -23.50 -4.45 28.13
CA VAL A 474 -24.82 -4.04 28.61
C VAL A 474 -25.76 -3.78 27.43
N ALA A 475 -25.27 -3.27 26.31
CA ALA A 475 -26.06 -3.02 25.10
C ALA A 475 -26.47 -4.32 24.37
N ALA A 476 -25.61 -5.35 24.35
CA ALA A 476 -25.92 -6.64 23.72
C ALA A 476 -26.83 -7.57 24.58
N ALA A 477 -27.20 -7.15 25.80
CA ALA A 477 -28.03 -7.91 26.73
C ALA A 477 -29.44 -7.32 26.93
N GLU A 478 -29.76 -6.20 26.28
CA GLU A 478 -31.10 -5.58 26.20
C GLU A 478 -31.73 -5.82 24.82
#